data_AF-A0A948EUX5-F1
#
_entry.id   AF-A0A948EUX5-F1
#
_cell.length_a   1.000
_cell.length_b   1.000
_cell.length_c   1.000
_cell.angle_alpha   90.00
_cell.angle_beta   90.00
_cell.angle_gamma   90.00
#
_symmetry.space_group_name_H-M   'P 1'
#
loop_
_entity.id
_entity.type
_entity.pdbx_description
1 polymer ?
#
loop_
_entity_poly.entity_id
_entity_poly.type
_entity_poly.pdbx_seq_one_letter_code
_entity_poly.pdbx_strand_id
1 'polypeptide(L)' 'MQPILDVRFFRTDAGAEPVREWLKELPAIDRRTIGEDIKTVQFGWPLGMPLVGHLGGDIWEVRIKLDNR' A
#
# COMPACT_ATOMS: atom_id res chain seq x y z
N MET A 1 7.45 4.20 18.13
CA MET A 1 8.08 4.70 16.88
C MET A 1 7.09 5.61 16.18
N GLN A 2 7.54 6.76 15.69
CA GLN A 2 6.72 7.64 14.84
C GLN A 2 6.85 7.19 13.37
N PRO A 3 5.77 7.19 12.57
CA PRO A 3 5.84 6.82 11.16
C PRO A 3 6.58 7.89 10.35
N ILE A 4 7.26 7.49 9.28
CA ILE A 4 7.96 8.40 8.35
C ILE A 4 6.99 8.93 7.30
N LEU A 5 6.09 8.08 6.81
CA LEU A 5 5.03 8.45 5.88
C LEU A 5 3.66 8.42 6.56
N ASP A 6 2.77 9.29 6.08
CA ASP A 6 1.34 9.17 6.38
C ASP A 6 0.64 8.33 5.31
N VAL A 7 -0.23 7.42 5.73
CA VAL A 7 -0.89 6.45 4.84
C VAL A 7 -2.38 6.73 4.84
N ARG A 8 -2.89 7.10 3.66
CA ARG A 8 -4.32 7.39 3.45
C ARG A 8 -4.81 6.70 2.20
N PHE A 9 -6.07 6.29 2.21
CA PHE A 9 -6.76 5.93 0.98
C PHE A 9 -7.15 7.20 0.24
N PHE A 10 -6.91 7.22 -1.07
CA PHE A 10 -7.49 8.22 -1.94
C PHE A 10 -9.02 8.14 -1.86
N ARG A 11 -9.66 9.32 -1.80
CA ARG A 11 -11.10 9.48 -1.81
C ARG A 11 -11.50 10.32 -3.02
N THR A 12 -12.47 9.84 -3.79
CA THR A 12 -13.04 10.60 -4.91
C THR A 12 -13.87 11.78 -4.40
N ASP A 13 -14.17 12.74 -5.28
CA ASP A 13 -15.09 13.85 -4.94
C ASP A 13 -16.49 13.37 -4.56
N ALA A 14 -16.90 12.20 -5.07
CA ALA A 14 -18.15 11.53 -4.71
C ALA A 14 -18.10 10.81 -3.34
N GLY A 15 -16.96 10.82 -2.66
CA GLY A 15 -16.77 10.24 -1.33
C GLY A 15 -16.37 8.76 -1.30
N ALA A 16 -16.22 8.11 -2.45
CA ALA A 16 -15.82 6.71 -2.54
C ALA A 16 -14.31 6.55 -2.25
N GLU A 17 -13.92 5.43 -1.66
CA GLU A 17 -12.51 5.06 -1.44
C GLU A 17 -12.23 3.74 -2.20
N PRO A 18 -12.05 3.77 -3.55
CA PRO A 18 -12.13 2.57 -4.37
C PRO A 18 -11.12 1.48 -3.98
N VAL A 19 -9.88 1.88 -3.65
CA VAL A 19 -8.84 0.94 -3.22
C VAL A 19 -9.16 0.34 -1.86
N ARG A 20 -9.83 1.08 -0.96
CA ARG A 20 -10.26 0.55 0.35
C ARG A 20 -11.41 -0.45 0.18
N GLU A 21 -12.34 -0.15 -0.70
CA GLU A 21 -13.47 -1.03 -1.04
C GLU A 21 -12.95 -2.34 -1.63
N TRP A 22 -12.10 -2.26 -2.66
CA TRP A 22 -11.40 -3.42 -3.22
C TRP A 22 -10.61 -4.21 -2.17
N LEU A 23 -9.82 -3.52 -1.33
CA LEU A 23 -9.04 -4.18 -0.29
C LEU A 23 -9.94 -4.99 0.66
N LYS A 24 -11.14 -4.51 0.97
CA LYS A 24 -12.09 -5.22 1.85
C LYS A 24 -12.65 -6.50 1.21
N GLU A 25 -12.70 -6.59 -0.11
CA GLU A 25 -13.18 -7.79 -0.83
C GLU A 25 -12.16 -8.94 -0.84
N LEU A 26 -10.89 -8.66 -0.52
CA LEU A 26 -9.84 -9.66 -0.50
C LEU A 26 -9.95 -10.61 0.71
N PRO A 27 -9.45 -11.86 0.57
CA PRO A 27 -9.27 -12.78 1.69
C PRO A 27 -8.49 -12.15 2.85
N ALA A 28 -8.78 -12.56 4.08
CA ALA A 28 -8.14 -11.99 5.26
C ALA A 28 -6.61 -12.08 5.25
N ILE A 29 -6.07 -13.17 4.67
CA ILE A 29 -4.63 -13.37 4.52
C ILE A 29 -4.01 -12.33 3.59
N ASP A 30 -4.59 -12.12 2.40
CA ASP A 30 -4.11 -11.12 1.44
C ASP A 30 -4.15 -9.70 2.01
N ARG A 31 -5.25 -9.35 2.70
CA ARG A 31 -5.38 -8.04 3.36
C ARG A 31 -4.29 -7.82 4.40
N ARG A 32 -3.93 -8.87 5.13
CA ARG A 32 -2.87 -8.82 6.15
C ARG A 32 -1.51 -8.62 5.49
N THR A 33 -1.17 -9.42 4.48
CA THR A 33 0.09 -9.29 3.73
C THR A 33 0.25 -7.89 3.15
N ILE A 34 -0.81 -7.35 2.53
CA ILE A 34 -0.79 -5.99 2.00
C ILE A 34 -0.53 -4.95 3.10
N GLY A 35 -1.21 -5.09 4.24
CA GLY A 35 -1.03 -4.18 5.38
C GLY A 35 0.37 -4.24 5.99
N GLU A 36 1.01 -5.42 6.04
CA GLU A 36 2.37 -5.60 6.55
C GLU A 36 3.40 -4.92 5.63
N ASP A 37 3.26 -5.04 4.32
CA ASP A 37 4.14 -4.37 3.35
C ASP A 37 3.96 -2.85 3.36
N ILE A 38 2.71 -2.35 3.39
CA ILE A 38 2.42 -0.92 3.54
C ILE A 38 3.04 -0.38 4.84
N LYS A 39 2.92 -1.12 5.95
CA LYS A 39 3.52 -0.73 7.24
C LYS A 39 5.05 -0.69 7.13
N THR A 40 5.66 -1.64 6.42
CA THR A 40 7.11 -1.64 6.18
C THR A 40 7.54 -0.37 5.46
N VAL A 41 6.83 0.03 4.41
CA VAL A 41 7.07 1.29 3.69
C VAL A 41 6.83 2.51 4.59
N GLN A 42 5.74 2.51 5.38
CA GLN A 42 5.36 3.62 6.25
C GLN A 42 6.45 3.99 7.25
N PHE A 43 7.08 3.00 7.87
CA PHE A 43 8.09 3.19 8.92
C PHE A 43 9.53 3.11 8.40
N GLY A 44 9.75 2.52 7.22
CA GLY A 44 11.06 2.28 6.65
C GLY A 44 11.45 3.21 5.50
N TRP A 45 10.58 4.13 5.09
CA TRP A 45 10.86 5.05 3.99
C TRP A 45 12.17 5.84 4.19
N PRO A 46 13.01 6.02 3.14
CA PRO A 46 12.87 5.51 1.78
C PRO A 46 13.29 4.04 1.63
N LEU A 47 12.56 3.29 0.81
CA LEU A 47 12.88 1.92 0.42
C LEU A 47 13.06 1.82 -1.10
N GLY A 48 13.80 0.81 -1.54
CA GLY A 48 14.01 0.50 -2.95
C GLY A 48 13.48 -0.88 -3.34
N MET A 49 13.90 -1.32 -4.52
CA MET A 49 13.59 -2.65 -5.03
C MET A 49 14.08 -3.75 -4.07
N PRO A 50 13.35 -4.86 -3.91
CA PRO A 50 12.18 -5.25 -4.71
C PRO A 50 10.84 -4.71 -4.20
N LEU A 51 10.77 -4.10 -3.02
CA LEU A 51 9.50 -3.71 -2.39
C LEU A 51 8.95 -2.40 -2.95
N VAL A 52 9.80 -1.42 -3.25
CA VAL A 52 9.38 -0.13 -3.77
C VAL A 52 10.01 0.13 -5.13
N GLY A 53 9.18 0.48 -6.12
CA GLY A 53 9.59 0.98 -7.43
C GLY A 53 9.19 2.43 -7.63
N HIS A 54 10.04 3.22 -8.30
CA HIS A 54 9.68 4.58 -8.75
C HIS A 54 9.11 4.52 -10.16
N LEU A 55 7.89 5.00 -10.35
CA LEU A 55 7.20 5.00 -11.65
C LEU A 55 7.41 6.31 -12.43
N GLY A 56 7.94 7.35 -11.78
CA GLY A 56 8.16 8.66 -12.35
C GLY A 56 7.35 9.75 -11.65
N GLY A 57 7.87 10.99 -11.68
CA GLY A 57 7.27 12.10 -10.93
C GLY A 57 7.12 11.77 -9.45
N ASP A 58 5.94 12.07 -8.89
CA ASP A 58 5.59 11.79 -7.50
C ASP A 58 4.86 10.44 -7.32
N ILE A 59 5.09 9.48 -8.22
CA ILE A 59 4.42 8.18 -8.19
C ILE A 59 5.42 7.06 -7.89
N TRP A 60 5.09 6.29 -6.85
CA TRP A 60 5.78 5.06 -6.45
C TRP A 60 4.78 3.91 -6.39
N GLU A 61 5.28 2.70 -6.62
CA GLU A 61 4.54 1.47 -6.39
C GLU A 61 5.11 0.71 -5.19
N VAL A 62 4.22 0.03 -4.45
CA VAL A 62 4.59 -0.96 -3.43
C VAL A 62 4.27 -2.33 -4.02
N ARG A 63 5.29 -3.17 -4.19
CA ARG A 63 5.21 -4.46 -4.87
C ARG A 63 4.99 -5.55 -3.84
N ILE A 64 3.76 -6.07 -3.79
CA ILE A 64 3.30 -7.02 -2.78
C ILE A 64 3.09 -8.36 -3.45
N LYS A 65 3.72 -9.41 -2.91
CA LYS A 65 3.55 -10.79 -3.40
C LYS A 65 2.46 -11.47 -2.58
N LEU A 66 1.46 -12.03 -3.25
CA LEU A 66 0.39 -12.78 -2.60
C LEU A 66 0.58 -14.26 -2.92
N ASP A 67 0.33 -15.16 -1.98
CA ASP A 67 0.65 -16.59 -2.14
C ASP A 67 -0.05 -17.26 -3.34
N ASN A 68 -1.16 -16.68 -3.80
CA ASN A 68 -1.95 -17.16 -4.93
C ASN A 68 -1.92 -16.24 -6.18
N ARG A 69 -1.08 -15.18 -6.21
CA ARG A 69 -1.05 -14.21 -7.31
C ARG A 69 0.33 -13.61 -7.56
#